data_AF-A0A0D9XP22-F1
#
_entry.id   AF-A0A0D9XP22-F1
#
_cell.length_a   1.000
_cell.length_b   1.000
_cell.length_c   1.000
_cell.angle_alpha   90.00
_cell.angle_beta   90.00
_cell.angle_gamma   90.00
#
_symmetry.space_group_name_H-M   'P 1'
#
loop_
_entity.id
_entity.type
_entity.pdbx_description
1 polymer ?
#
loop_
_entity_poly.entity_id
_entity_poly.type
_entity_poly.pdbx_seq_one_letter_code
_entity_poly.pdbx_strand_id
1 'polypeptide(L)'
;MDMDNPRISCLRGCRSLLARAAWFIMARIHPQAQPWWSNSMGQYNLLKSCMDEKNANMVCSMIAKIMGLVGAYDIWNNMRHVKHTKLTRETKDHIYQTIVAASLGQPLGTGESKGFLFRCPFEVALLTLHIWTDVLLHKVKKGISSINISGETQSLMDTCKVISDYMMYLLVAQPTILPISGNVQDLPAVASTKVKAIAASSKEQFLEARGSMGIDLFEDYDIPPWIDLFKVANVMLLEEGVVDDEASPGAHTVFETLARTWVRLLAYAAGKSSTYDHARRLSKGGELITFVWLFMVHQGLGDQGPHEVDLVPRVSEEGQSLRDR
;
A
#
# COMPACT_ATOMS: atom_id res chain seq x y z
N MET A 1 -5.84 -27.84 49.68
CA MET A 1 -4.44 -28.30 49.58
C MET A 1 -4.25 -28.84 48.17
N ASP A 2 -3.71 -28.01 47.29
CA ASP A 2 -3.03 -28.50 46.08
C ASP A 2 -1.79 -27.61 45.98
N MET A 3 -0.75 -28.05 46.68
CA MET A 3 0.53 -27.36 46.78
C MET A 3 1.32 -27.59 45.50
N ASP A 4 1.85 -26.50 44.94
CA ASP A 4 3.03 -26.43 44.10
C ASP A 4 3.37 -27.70 43.30
N ASN A 5 2.60 -27.97 42.25
CA ASN A 5 3.01 -28.91 41.22
C ASN A 5 4.20 -28.29 40.44
N PRO A 6 5.43 -28.85 40.53
CA PRO A 6 6.62 -28.28 39.90
C PRO A 6 6.53 -28.22 38.37
N ARG A 7 5.65 -29.02 37.75
CA ARG A 7 5.36 -28.91 36.32
C ARG A 7 4.54 -27.66 36.00
N ILE A 8 3.62 -27.25 36.87
CA ILE A 8 2.79 -26.05 36.69
C ILE A 8 3.61 -24.78 36.93
N SER A 9 4.52 -24.77 37.90
CA SER A 9 5.43 -23.64 38.14
C SER A 9 6.48 -23.50 37.03
N CYS A 10 7.04 -24.60 36.52
CA CYS A 10 7.93 -24.60 35.36
C CYS A 10 7.23 -24.13 34.08
N LEU A 11 5.99 -24.57 33.84
CA LEU A 11 5.17 -24.09 32.71
C LEU A 11 4.86 -22.58 32.82
N ARG A 12 4.60 -22.05 34.03
CA ARG A 12 4.45 -20.60 34.26
C ARG A 12 5.75 -19.83 34.01
N GLY A 13 6.90 -20.35 34.45
CA GLY A 13 8.21 -19.76 34.22
C GLY A 13 8.62 -19.73 32.75
N CYS A 14 8.40 -20.83 32.02
CA CYS A 14 8.66 -20.89 30.57
C CYS A 14 7.74 -19.97 29.77
N ARG A 15 6.45 -19.87 30.14
CA ARG A 15 5.51 -18.94 29.51
C ARG A 15 5.91 -17.48 29.72
N SER A 16 6.44 -17.12 30.89
CA SER A 16 6.90 -15.75 31.16
C SER A 16 8.18 -15.40 30.40
N LEU A 17 9.11 -16.34 30.23
CA LEU A 17 10.31 -16.15 29.41
C LEU A 17 9.98 -16.03 27.92
N LEU A 18 9.10 -16.87 27.40
CA LEU A 18 8.62 -16.78 26.01
C LEU A 18 7.90 -15.45 25.75
N ALA A 19 7.03 -15.01 26.66
CA ALA A 19 6.36 -13.72 26.54
C ALA A 19 7.35 -12.55 26.57
N ARG A 20 8.39 -12.61 27.42
CA ARG A 20 9.45 -11.59 27.47
C ARG A 20 10.29 -11.56 26.19
N ALA A 21 10.64 -12.71 25.65
CA ALA A 21 11.37 -12.82 24.39
C ALA A 21 10.53 -12.26 23.22
N ALA A 22 9.25 -12.67 23.13
CA ALA A 22 8.32 -12.14 22.14
C ALA A 22 8.11 -10.63 22.29
N TRP A 23 7.97 -10.12 23.51
CA TRP A 23 7.86 -8.68 23.77
C TRP A 23 9.11 -7.92 23.32
N PHE A 24 10.31 -8.44 23.61
CA PHE A 24 11.55 -7.82 23.17
C PHE A 24 11.66 -7.75 21.64
N ILE A 25 11.25 -8.81 20.94
CA ILE A 25 11.17 -8.85 19.48
C ILE A 25 10.15 -7.81 18.96
N MET A 26 8.95 -7.79 19.54
CA MET A 26 7.87 -6.88 19.16
C MET A 26 8.22 -5.40 19.39
N ALA A 27 8.86 -5.08 20.52
CA ALA A 27 9.29 -3.72 20.84
C ALA A 27 10.33 -3.16 19.84
N ARG A 28 11.08 -4.03 19.15
CA ARG A 28 12.04 -3.62 18.11
C ARG A 28 11.38 -3.33 16.77
N ILE A 29 10.19 -3.88 16.54
CA ILE A 29 9.44 -3.75 15.28
C ILE A 29 8.35 -2.68 15.37
N HIS A 30 7.90 -2.35 16.58
CA HIS A 30 6.85 -1.36 16.81
C HIS A 30 7.44 0.00 17.25
N PRO A 31 7.62 0.98 16.35
CA PRO A 31 8.19 2.28 16.71
C PRO A 31 7.21 3.24 17.39
N GLN A 32 5.94 2.85 17.64
CA GLN A 32 4.88 3.75 18.13
C GLN A 32 4.95 4.08 19.63
N ALA A 33 6.14 4.03 20.23
CA ALA A 33 6.33 4.42 21.63
C ALA A 33 6.83 5.86 21.81
N GLN A 34 6.97 6.64 20.72
CA GLN A 34 7.47 8.00 20.80
C GLN A 34 6.34 9.02 21.00
N PRO A 35 6.52 10.02 21.87
CA PRO A 35 5.49 11.04 22.12
C PRO A 35 5.27 12.01 20.94
N TRP A 36 6.20 12.07 19.99
CA TRP A 36 6.16 13.01 18.85
C TRP A 36 6.44 12.30 17.53
N TRP A 37 5.91 12.85 16.43
CA TRP A 37 6.18 12.31 15.10
C TRP A 37 7.63 12.51 14.70
N SER A 38 8.28 11.41 14.34
CA SER A 38 9.71 11.41 14.00
C SER A 38 10.00 11.74 12.54
N ASN A 39 9.04 12.27 11.77
CA ASN A 39 9.14 12.41 10.31
C ASN A 39 9.49 11.09 9.61
N SER A 40 9.03 9.97 10.18
CA SER A 40 9.30 8.60 9.72
C SER A 40 7.98 7.89 9.46
N MET A 41 7.98 6.99 8.48
CA MET A 41 6.80 6.23 8.05
C MET A 41 7.19 4.78 7.77
N GLY A 42 6.24 3.87 7.98
CA GLY A 42 6.43 2.45 7.67
C GLY A 42 6.59 2.22 6.16
N GLN A 43 7.31 1.18 5.79
CA GLN A 43 7.58 0.80 4.41
C GLN A 43 7.47 -0.72 4.31
N TYR A 44 6.69 -1.19 3.35
CA TYR A 44 6.52 -2.61 3.08
C TYR A 44 6.43 -2.83 1.57
N ASN A 45 7.26 -3.73 1.05
CA ASN A 45 7.24 -4.10 -0.36
C ASN A 45 6.87 -5.57 -0.51
N LEU A 46 5.74 -5.84 -1.18
CA LEU A 46 5.16 -7.18 -1.28
C LEU A 46 6.11 -8.16 -1.95
N LEU A 47 6.65 -7.80 -3.13
CA LEU A 47 7.52 -8.67 -3.91
C LEU A 47 8.80 -9.00 -3.14
N LYS A 48 9.41 -7.99 -2.52
CA LYS A 48 10.60 -8.18 -1.69
C LYS A 48 10.32 -9.10 -0.50
N SER A 49 9.21 -8.90 0.21
CA SER A 49 8.81 -9.77 1.33
C SER A 49 8.67 -11.22 0.88
N CYS A 50 8.03 -11.48 -0.26
CA CYS A 50 7.87 -12.83 -0.79
C CYS A 50 9.22 -13.52 -1.07
N MET A 51 10.19 -12.78 -1.62
CA MET A 51 11.52 -13.32 -1.94
C MET A 51 12.39 -13.51 -0.71
N ASP A 52 12.36 -12.56 0.23
CA ASP A 52 13.05 -12.68 1.52
C ASP A 52 12.53 -13.90 2.32
N GLU A 53 11.26 -14.23 2.19
CA GLU A 53 10.66 -15.41 2.82
C GLU A 53 11.08 -16.73 2.16
N LYS A 54 11.14 -16.79 0.83
CA LYS A 54 11.72 -17.94 0.10
C LYS A 54 13.16 -18.23 0.54
N ASN A 55 13.90 -17.17 0.88
CA ASN A 55 15.29 -17.22 1.30
C ASN A 55 15.47 -17.08 2.83
N ALA A 56 14.42 -17.36 3.62
CA ALA A 56 14.46 -17.15 5.07
C ALA A 56 15.52 -18.02 5.76
N ASN A 57 16.35 -17.39 6.57
CA ASN A 57 17.38 -18.10 7.35
C ASN A 57 16.81 -18.79 8.61
N MET A 58 17.64 -19.63 9.25
CA MET A 58 17.26 -20.38 10.45
C MET A 58 16.80 -19.47 11.61
N VAL A 59 17.35 -18.25 11.73
CA VAL A 59 16.97 -17.28 12.77
C VAL A 59 15.53 -16.82 12.59
N CYS A 60 15.14 -16.44 11.37
CA CYS A 60 13.76 -16.07 11.04
C CYS A 60 12.77 -17.22 11.34
N SER A 61 13.14 -18.47 11.03
CA SER A 61 12.33 -19.65 11.34
C SER A 61 12.15 -19.84 12.85
N MET A 62 13.23 -19.66 13.64
CA MET A 62 13.15 -19.74 15.10
C MET A 62 12.26 -18.65 15.69
N ILE A 63 12.37 -17.41 15.21
CA ILE A 63 11.52 -16.31 15.69
C ILE A 63 10.05 -16.56 15.36
N ALA A 64 9.74 -17.03 14.13
CA ALA A 64 8.36 -17.35 13.75
C ALA A 64 7.75 -18.43 14.67
N LYS A 65 8.54 -19.44 15.07
CA LYS A 65 8.10 -20.45 16.05
C LYS A 65 7.83 -19.85 17.42
N ILE A 66 8.71 -18.99 17.93
CA ILE A 66 8.51 -18.28 19.22
C ILE A 66 7.23 -17.45 19.17
N MET A 67 7.01 -16.71 18.07
CA MET A 67 5.82 -15.87 17.88
C MET A 67 4.55 -16.71 17.77
N GLY A 68 4.61 -17.88 17.13
CA GLY A 68 3.51 -18.84 17.12
C GLY A 68 3.15 -19.37 18.52
N LEU A 69 4.14 -19.66 19.37
CA LEU A 69 3.91 -20.13 20.74
C LEU A 69 3.21 -19.10 21.64
N VAL A 70 3.28 -17.80 21.29
CA VAL A 70 2.59 -16.72 22.02
C VAL A 70 1.35 -16.19 21.30
N GLY A 71 0.91 -16.84 20.20
CA GLY A 71 -0.26 -16.42 19.43
C GLY A 71 -0.06 -15.14 18.61
N ALA A 72 1.18 -14.74 18.35
CA ALA A 72 1.53 -13.52 17.61
C ALA A 72 2.16 -13.83 16.24
N TYR A 73 1.86 -15.00 15.66
CA TYR A 73 2.42 -15.43 14.38
C TYR A 73 2.05 -14.46 13.25
N ASP A 74 0.77 -14.14 13.08
CA ASP A 74 0.30 -13.26 12.00
C ASP A 74 0.86 -11.84 12.15
N ILE A 75 0.90 -11.35 13.38
CA ILE A 75 1.49 -10.05 13.73
C ILE A 75 2.98 -10.02 13.34
N TRP A 76 3.74 -11.06 13.66
CA TRP A 76 5.13 -11.18 13.23
C TRP A 76 5.25 -11.27 11.72
N ASN A 77 4.43 -12.08 11.06
CA ASN A 77 4.48 -12.28 9.62
C ASN A 77 4.23 -10.98 8.86
N ASN A 78 3.26 -10.19 9.32
CA ASN A 78 2.91 -8.90 8.73
C ASN A 78 3.98 -7.84 8.97
N MET A 79 4.64 -7.84 10.13
CA MET A 79 5.53 -6.74 10.52
C MET A 79 7.03 -7.01 10.30
N ARG A 80 7.49 -8.26 10.21
CA ARG A 80 8.94 -8.61 10.14
C ARG A 80 9.68 -8.03 8.94
N HIS A 81 8.97 -7.70 7.86
CA HIS A 81 9.54 -7.09 6.66
C HIS A 81 9.31 -5.57 6.61
N VAL A 82 8.62 -5.00 7.60
CA VAL A 82 8.39 -3.56 7.70
C VAL A 82 9.72 -2.88 8.00
N LYS A 83 10.00 -1.84 7.23
CA LYS A 83 11.11 -0.91 7.46
C LYS A 83 10.55 0.47 7.73
N HIS A 84 11.39 1.38 8.17
CA HIS A 84 11.03 2.78 8.35
C HIS A 84 11.96 3.65 7.52
N THR A 85 11.38 4.67 6.88
CA THR A 85 12.13 5.68 6.14
C THR A 85 11.71 7.07 6.58
N LYS A 86 12.62 8.03 6.46
CA LYS A 86 12.30 9.45 6.64
C LYS A 86 11.54 9.96 5.43
N LEU A 87 10.51 10.76 5.67
CA LEU A 87 9.80 11.45 4.62
C LEU A 87 10.64 12.64 4.13
N THR A 88 11.04 12.60 2.86
CA THR A 88 11.88 13.64 2.23
C THR A 88 11.09 14.91 1.96
N ARG A 89 11.78 16.01 1.65
CA ARG A 89 11.12 17.29 1.33
C ARG A 89 10.38 17.19 0.00
N GLU A 90 11.01 16.57 -0.99
CA GLU A 90 10.48 16.41 -2.34
C GLU A 90 9.17 15.62 -2.32
N THR A 91 9.10 14.52 -1.56
CA THR A 91 7.85 13.75 -1.41
C THR A 91 6.77 14.57 -0.68
N LYS A 92 7.13 15.40 0.31
CA LYS A 92 6.15 16.31 0.95
C LYS A 92 5.63 17.34 -0.03
N ASP A 93 6.50 17.91 -0.85
CA ASP A 93 6.15 18.92 -1.83
C ASP A 93 5.18 18.32 -2.86
N HIS A 94 5.44 17.10 -3.36
CA HIS A 94 4.49 16.39 -4.24
C HIS A 94 3.14 16.09 -3.59
N ILE A 95 3.13 15.68 -2.30
CA ILE A 95 1.90 15.48 -1.53
C ILE A 95 1.11 16.79 -1.44
N TYR A 96 1.79 17.86 -1.03
CA TYR A 96 1.20 19.19 -0.88
C TYR A 96 0.61 19.70 -2.19
N GLN A 97 1.39 19.69 -3.28
CA GLN A 97 0.96 20.19 -4.58
C GLN A 97 -0.24 19.42 -5.11
N THR A 98 -0.25 18.10 -4.94
CA THR A 98 -1.39 17.28 -5.40
C THR A 98 -2.66 17.53 -4.59
N ILE A 99 -2.55 17.74 -3.27
CA ILE A 99 -3.71 18.00 -2.40
C ILE A 99 -4.29 19.39 -2.63
N VAL A 100 -3.44 20.41 -2.79
CA VAL A 100 -3.86 21.80 -3.01
C VAL A 100 -4.34 22.03 -4.44
N ALA A 101 -3.89 21.22 -5.41
CA ALA A 101 -4.42 21.28 -6.75
C ALA A 101 -5.94 21.08 -6.75
N ALA A 102 -6.69 22.01 -7.38
CA ALA A 102 -8.15 21.99 -7.50
C ALA A 102 -8.73 20.66 -8.04
N SER A 103 -7.86 19.83 -8.62
CA SER A 103 -8.15 18.49 -9.11
C SER A 103 -8.40 17.43 -8.03
N LEU A 104 -8.15 17.67 -6.73
CA LEU A 104 -8.40 16.65 -5.69
C LEU A 104 -9.89 16.32 -5.54
N GLY A 105 -10.77 17.32 -5.67
CA GLY A 105 -12.23 17.15 -5.66
C GLY A 105 -12.83 16.67 -6.99
N GLN A 106 -12.00 16.51 -8.03
CA GLN A 106 -12.43 15.87 -9.27
C GLN A 106 -12.17 14.37 -9.18
N PRO A 107 -13.18 13.51 -9.45
CA PRO A 107 -12.99 12.07 -9.42
C PRO A 107 -11.85 11.62 -10.35
N LEU A 108 -11.13 10.56 -9.95
CA LEU A 108 -10.17 9.87 -10.81
C LEU A 108 -10.92 9.11 -11.92
N GLY A 109 -11.36 9.84 -12.96
CA GLY A 109 -11.88 9.25 -14.18
C GLY A 109 -13.21 9.84 -14.62
N THR A 110 -13.16 10.62 -15.70
CA THR A 110 -14.33 10.88 -16.56
C THR A 110 -14.38 9.93 -17.77
N GLY A 111 -13.39 9.02 -17.92
CA GLY A 111 -13.32 8.00 -18.97
C GLY A 111 -13.61 6.58 -18.47
N GLU A 112 -14.17 5.73 -19.34
CA GLU A 112 -14.61 4.36 -19.01
C GLU A 112 -13.48 3.46 -18.47
N SER A 113 -12.24 3.67 -18.91
CA SER A 113 -11.03 2.93 -18.51
C SER A 113 -10.57 3.27 -17.08
N LYS A 114 -10.48 4.56 -16.74
CA LYS A 114 -10.00 5.06 -15.43
C LYS A 114 -10.94 4.66 -14.28
N GLY A 115 -12.25 4.62 -14.54
CA GLY A 115 -13.24 4.24 -13.54
C GLY A 115 -13.13 2.78 -13.08
N PHE A 116 -12.61 1.87 -13.91
CA PHE A 116 -12.66 0.43 -13.58
C PHE A 116 -11.78 0.07 -12.38
N LEU A 117 -10.50 0.45 -12.37
CA LEU A 117 -9.57 0.11 -11.28
C LEU A 117 -10.04 0.65 -9.92
N PHE A 118 -10.62 1.84 -9.91
CA PHE A 118 -11.12 2.47 -8.68
C PHE A 118 -12.55 2.10 -8.31
N ARG A 119 -13.26 1.36 -9.18
CA ARG A 119 -14.52 0.67 -8.84
C ARG A 119 -14.27 -0.68 -8.17
N CYS A 120 -13.08 -1.27 -8.37
CA CYS A 120 -12.67 -2.44 -7.60
C CYS A 120 -12.53 -2.09 -6.11
N PRO A 121 -12.59 -3.10 -5.23
CA PRO A 121 -12.30 -2.90 -3.81
C PRO A 121 -10.93 -2.24 -3.61
N PHE A 122 -10.83 -1.33 -2.65
CA PHE A 122 -9.69 -0.41 -2.50
C PHE A 122 -8.34 -1.15 -2.39
N GLU A 123 -8.31 -2.22 -1.60
CA GLU A 123 -7.19 -3.14 -1.44
C GLU A 123 -6.65 -3.73 -2.75
N VAL A 124 -7.53 -4.04 -3.71
CA VAL A 124 -7.17 -4.61 -5.02
C VAL A 124 -6.46 -3.55 -5.86
N ALA A 125 -6.94 -2.31 -5.81
CA ALA A 125 -6.29 -1.17 -6.47
C ALA A 125 -4.89 -0.93 -5.89
N LEU A 126 -4.74 -0.94 -4.56
CA LEU A 126 -3.45 -0.77 -3.89
C LEU A 126 -2.44 -1.86 -4.31
N LEU A 127 -2.84 -3.13 -4.26
CA LEU A 127 -1.97 -4.25 -4.64
C LEU A 127 -1.56 -4.20 -6.11
N THR A 128 -2.53 -3.92 -7.00
CA THR A 128 -2.28 -3.81 -8.44
C THR A 128 -1.30 -2.70 -8.75
N LEU A 129 -1.56 -1.49 -8.24
CA LEU A 129 -0.70 -0.33 -8.47
C LEU A 129 0.67 -0.50 -7.82
N HIS A 130 0.77 -1.19 -6.68
CA HIS A 130 2.04 -1.47 -6.03
C HIS A 130 2.96 -2.33 -6.90
N ILE A 131 2.45 -3.46 -7.40
CA ILE A 131 3.21 -4.35 -8.28
C ILE A 131 3.55 -3.61 -9.59
N TRP A 132 2.61 -2.84 -10.13
CA TRP A 132 2.84 -2.07 -11.35
C TRP A 132 3.92 -0.99 -11.17
N THR A 133 3.93 -0.30 -10.03
CA THR A 133 4.98 0.66 -9.67
C THR A 133 6.37 0.00 -9.71
N ASP A 134 6.50 -1.20 -9.15
CA ASP A 134 7.75 -1.97 -9.20
C ASP A 134 8.14 -2.36 -10.64
N VAL A 135 7.17 -2.76 -11.48
CA VAL A 135 7.39 -3.07 -12.91
C VAL A 135 7.92 -1.86 -13.67
N LEU A 136 7.30 -0.69 -13.50
CA LEU A 136 7.76 0.53 -14.17
C LEU A 136 9.16 0.95 -13.72
N LEU A 137 9.40 0.97 -12.40
CA LEU A 137 10.71 1.32 -11.86
C LEU A 137 11.80 0.39 -12.39
N HIS A 138 11.50 -0.91 -12.55
CA HIS A 138 12.41 -1.89 -13.13
C HIS A 138 12.65 -1.66 -14.62
N LYS A 139 11.60 -1.46 -15.41
CA LYS A 139 11.69 -1.17 -16.85
C LYS A 139 12.55 0.07 -17.11
N VAL A 140 12.30 1.13 -16.36
CA VAL A 140 13.07 2.37 -16.47
C VAL A 140 14.53 2.09 -16.08
N LYS A 141 14.81 1.44 -14.95
CA LYS A 141 16.20 1.06 -14.56
C LYS A 141 16.94 0.23 -15.61
N LYS A 142 16.26 -0.67 -16.32
CA LYS A 142 16.85 -1.48 -17.38
C LYS A 142 17.11 -0.67 -18.65
N GLY A 143 16.15 0.18 -19.03
CA GLY A 143 16.24 1.10 -20.16
C GLY A 143 17.23 2.26 -19.96
N ILE A 144 17.52 2.64 -18.70
CA ILE A 144 18.48 3.70 -18.31
C ILE A 144 19.92 3.42 -18.76
N SER A 145 20.27 2.19 -19.13
CA SER A 145 21.63 1.90 -19.62
C SER A 145 22.05 2.77 -20.82
N SER A 146 21.15 3.57 -21.43
CA SER A 146 21.43 4.55 -22.49
C SER A 146 20.84 5.98 -22.35
N ILE A 147 20.07 6.34 -21.30
CA ILE A 147 19.41 7.68 -21.20
C ILE A 147 19.61 8.33 -19.81
N ASN A 148 20.00 9.62 -19.79
CA ASN A 148 20.14 10.40 -18.56
C ASN A 148 18.76 10.89 -18.09
N ILE A 149 18.28 10.37 -16.96
CA ILE A 149 16.99 10.78 -16.36
C ILE A 149 17.12 12.15 -15.69
N SER A 150 16.16 13.05 -15.90
CA SER A 150 16.15 14.34 -15.21
C SER A 150 15.98 14.17 -13.70
N GLY A 151 16.59 15.06 -12.90
CA GLY A 151 16.45 15.01 -11.43
C GLY A 151 15.00 15.06 -10.95
N GLU A 152 14.13 15.74 -11.70
CA GLU A 152 12.70 15.79 -11.45
C GLU A 152 12.01 14.44 -11.68
N THR A 153 12.32 13.74 -12.78
CA THR A 153 11.79 12.40 -13.05
C THR A 153 12.24 11.42 -11.97
N GLN A 154 13.50 11.51 -11.53
CA GLN A 154 14.01 10.69 -10.43
C GLN A 154 13.26 10.97 -9.12
N SER A 155 12.97 12.24 -8.82
CA SER A 155 12.16 12.64 -7.65
C SER A 155 10.74 12.07 -7.71
N LEU A 156 10.11 12.05 -8.89
CA LEU A 156 8.79 11.44 -9.10
C LEU A 156 8.84 9.92 -8.90
N MET A 157 9.87 9.25 -9.44
CA MET A 157 10.09 7.82 -9.25
C MET A 157 10.25 7.45 -7.77
N ASP A 158 11.06 8.22 -7.04
CA ASP A 158 11.29 8.02 -5.61
C ASP A 158 10.01 8.26 -4.80
N THR A 159 9.24 9.28 -5.16
CA THR A 159 7.94 9.57 -4.54
C THR A 159 6.93 8.45 -4.79
N CYS A 160 6.78 7.98 -6.03
CA CYS A 160 5.94 6.82 -6.36
C CYS A 160 6.31 5.60 -5.52
N LYS A 161 7.61 5.30 -5.43
CA LYS A 161 8.10 4.17 -4.66
C LYS A 161 7.78 4.31 -3.17
N VAL A 162 8.08 5.46 -2.57
CA VAL A 162 7.92 5.70 -1.13
C VAL A 162 6.45 5.66 -0.71
N ILE A 163 5.55 6.28 -1.50
CA ILE A 163 4.12 6.26 -1.20
C ILE A 163 3.53 4.87 -1.46
N SER A 164 3.92 4.20 -2.55
CA SER A 164 3.49 2.83 -2.85
C SER A 164 3.88 1.84 -1.73
N ASP A 165 5.13 1.84 -1.28
CA ASP A 165 5.61 0.99 -0.18
C ASP A 165 4.93 1.36 1.16
N TYR A 166 4.52 2.62 1.34
CA TYR A 166 3.79 3.06 2.53
C TYR A 166 2.33 2.64 2.53
N MET A 167 1.64 2.77 1.40
CA MET A 167 0.25 2.31 1.26
C MET A 167 0.18 0.78 1.45
N MET A 168 1.16 0.03 0.95
CA MET A 168 1.25 -1.40 1.26
C MET A 168 1.55 -1.69 2.73
N TYR A 169 2.39 -0.87 3.38
CA TYR A 169 2.58 -0.97 4.82
C TYR A 169 1.27 -0.80 5.59
N LEU A 170 0.46 0.20 5.22
CA LEU A 170 -0.85 0.40 5.84
C LEU A 170 -1.75 -0.82 5.62
N LEU A 171 -1.79 -1.38 4.40
CA LEU A 171 -2.63 -2.53 4.09
C LEU A 171 -2.24 -3.80 4.88
N VAL A 172 -0.94 -4.04 5.08
CA VAL A 172 -0.45 -5.26 5.76
C VAL A 172 -0.41 -5.10 7.28
N ALA A 173 0.07 -3.97 7.77
CA ALA A 173 0.33 -3.77 9.20
C ALA A 173 -0.79 -3.02 9.93
N GLN A 174 -1.61 -2.25 9.21
CA GLN A 174 -2.61 -1.36 9.80
C GLN A 174 -3.91 -1.29 8.97
N PRO A 175 -4.49 -2.42 8.53
CA PRO A 175 -5.60 -2.44 7.59
C PRO A 175 -6.82 -1.65 8.07
N THR A 176 -7.02 -1.50 9.39
CA THR A 176 -8.16 -0.79 9.98
C THR A 176 -8.19 0.71 9.69
N ILE A 177 -7.05 1.33 9.30
CA ILE A 177 -7.02 2.74 8.90
C ILE A 177 -7.41 2.91 7.42
N LEU A 178 -7.57 1.83 6.67
CA LEU A 178 -7.90 1.91 5.25
C LEU A 178 -9.38 1.62 5.04
N PRO A 179 -10.01 2.23 4.02
CA PRO A 179 -11.39 1.93 3.63
C PRO A 179 -11.45 0.59 2.86
N ILE A 180 -11.09 -0.50 3.52
CA ILE A 180 -11.09 -1.86 2.94
C ILE A 180 -12.41 -2.58 3.19
N SER A 181 -12.76 -3.52 2.32
CA SER A 181 -13.90 -4.40 2.55
C SER A 181 -13.61 -5.46 3.62
N GLY A 182 -14.64 -5.96 4.33
CA GLY A 182 -14.46 -6.81 5.53
C GLY A 182 -13.85 -8.20 5.28
N ASN A 183 -13.88 -8.71 4.03
CA ASN A 183 -13.43 -10.07 3.66
C ASN A 183 -11.93 -10.16 3.30
N VAL A 184 -11.11 -9.16 3.67
CA VAL A 184 -9.86 -8.85 2.96
C VAL A 184 -8.59 -9.15 3.75
N GLN A 185 -8.70 -9.55 5.03
CA GLN A 185 -7.50 -9.79 5.85
C GLN A 185 -6.55 -10.82 5.22
N ASP A 186 -7.07 -11.74 4.39
CA ASP A 186 -6.29 -12.74 3.68
C ASP A 186 -5.75 -12.27 2.32
N LEU A 187 -6.21 -11.14 1.75
CA LEU A 187 -5.84 -10.74 0.40
C LEU A 187 -4.33 -10.54 0.20
N PRO A 188 -3.58 -9.86 1.10
CA PRO A 188 -2.13 -9.82 1.01
C PRO A 188 -1.49 -11.21 1.07
N ALA A 189 -2.06 -12.14 1.82
CA ALA A 189 -1.59 -13.52 1.91
C ALA A 189 -1.88 -14.32 0.64
N VAL A 190 -3.05 -14.14 0.01
CA VAL A 190 -3.41 -14.71 -1.30
C VAL A 190 -2.46 -14.17 -2.37
N ALA A 191 -2.27 -12.86 -2.44
CA ALA A 191 -1.34 -12.22 -3.36
C ALA A 191 0.09 -12.73 -3.17
N SER A 192 0.55 -12.84 -1.92
CA SER A 192 1.84 -13.42 -1.56
C SER A 192 1.98 -14.87 -2.03
N THR A 193 0.95 -15.69 -1.84
CA THR A 193 0.91 -17.09 -2.29
C THR A 193 1.03 -17.18 -3.81
N LYS A 194 0.24 -16.41 -4.56
CA LYS A 194 0.30 -16.38 -6.03
C LYS A 194 1.66 -15.87 -6.53
N VAL A 195 2.22 -14.82 -5.91
CA VAL A 195 3.57 -14.31 -6.23
C VAL A 195 4.65 -15.36 -5.96
N LYS A 196 4.54 -16.12 -4.87
CA LYS A 196 5.49 -17.18 -4.52
C LYS A 196 5.40 -18.39 -5.45
N ALA A 197 4.20 -18.74 -5.93
CA ALA A 197 3.99 -19.85 -6.86
C ALA A 197 4.74 -19.66 -8.19
N ILE A 198 5.00 -18.41 -8.57
CA ILE A 198 5.87 -18.10 -9.71
C ILE A 198 7.30 -18.50 -9.36
N ALA A 199 7.93 -19.26 -10.26
CA ALA A 199 9.28 -19.81 -10.13
C ALA A 199 10.40 -18.75 -10.18
N ALA A 200 10.13 -17.52 -9.74
CA ALA A 200 11.13 -16.47 -9.56
C ALA A 200 11.87 -16.68 -8.24
N SER A 201 13.21 -16.65 -8.29
CA SER A 201 14.10 -16.71 -7.12
C SER A 201 14.51 -15.33 -6.59
N SER A 202 14.26 -14.26 -7.39
CA SER A 202 14.48 -12.88 -7.00
C SER A 202 13.35 -11.96 -7.50
N LYS A 203 13.28 -10.75 -6.93
CA LYS A 203 12.31 -9.72 -7.33
C LYS A 203 12.53 -9.31 -8.79
N GLU A 204 13.77 -9.21 -9.24
CA GLU A 204 14.15 -8.85 -10.59
C GLU A 204 13.71 -9.93 -11.59
N GLN A 205 13.95 -11.20 -11.28
CA GLN A 205 13.47 -12.31 -12.13
C GLN A 205 11.94 -12.32 -12.26
N PHE A 206 11.23 -12.02 -11.18
CA PHE A 206 9.77 -11.88 -11.22
C PHE A 206 9.35 -10.74 -12.16
N LEU A 207 9.99 -9.58 -12.05
CA LEU A 207 9.69 -8.40 -12.85
C LEU A 207 10.01 -8.61 -14.34
N GLU A 208 11.07 -9.37 -14.65
CA GLU A 208 11.40 -9.80 -16.01
C GLU A 208 10.34 -10.75 -16.58
N ALA A 209 9.95 -11.80 -15.84
CA ALA A 209 8.93 -12.75 -16.28
C ALA A 209 7.55 -12.10 -16.50
N ARG A 210 7.20 -11.12 -15.66
CA ARG A 210 5.97 -10.30 -15.79
C ARG A 210 5.96 -9.40 -17.02
N GLY A 211 7.13 -8.99 -17.52
CA GLY A 211 7.23 -8.26 -18.79
C GLY A 211 6.69 -9.07 -19.98
N SER A 212 6.63 -10.40 -19.85
CA SER A 212 6.21 -11.36 -20.87
C SER A 212 4.89 -12.09 -20.58
N MET A 213 4.34 -12.03 -19.36
CA MET A 213 3.21 -12.88 -18.94
C MET A 213 2.25 -12.11 -18.03
N GLY A 214 0.98 -12.01 -18.44
CA GLY A 214 -0.10 -11.50 -17.60
C GLY A 214 -0.41 -12.53 -16.51
N ILE A 215 -0.21 -12.17 -15.25
CA ILE A 215 -0.61 -13.03 -14.12
C ILE A 215 -1.90 -12.46 -13.57
N ASP A 216 -2.94 -13.29 -13.60
CA ASP A 216 -4.22 -13.01 -12.98
C ASP A 216 -4.13 -13.26 -11.47
N LEU A 217 -3.86 -12.19 -10.72
CA LEU A 217 -3.74 -12.26 -9.27
C LEU A 217 -5.10 -12.32 -8.57
N PHE A 218 -6.21 -12.07 -9.28
CA PHE A 218 -7.51 -11.75 -8.68
C PHE A 218 -8.71 -12.51 -9.28
N GLU A 219 -8.49 -13.68 -9.89
CA GLU A 219 -9.56 -14.58 -10.38
C GLU A 219 -10.72 -14.81 -9.38
N ASP A 220 -10.47 -14.69 -8.07
CA ASP A 220 -11.44 -14.92 -7.00
C ASP A 220 -12.36 -13.71 -6.70
N TYR A 221 -12.12 -12.56 -7.33
CA TYR A 221 -13.04 -11.42 -7.27
C TYR A 221 -14.03 -11.51 -8.44
N ASP A 222 -15.22 -10.91 -8.31
CA ASP A 222 -16.20 -10.74 -9.41
C ASP A 222 -15.69 -9.79 -10.53
N ILE A 223 -14.41 -9.88 -10.86
CA ILE A 223 -13.77 -9.21 -11.98
C ILE A 223 -13.94 -10.15 -13.18
N PRO A 224 -14.63 -9.72 -14.24
CA PRO A 224 -14.76 -10.53 -15.44
C PRO A 224 -13.38 -11.04 -15.92
N PRO A 225 -13.22 -12.35 -16.22
CA PRO A 225 -11.91 -12.96 -16.54
C PRO A 225 -11.14 -12.35 -17.72
N TRP A 226 -11.81 -11.51 -18.51
CA TRP A 226 -11.20 -10.81 -19.65
C TRP A 226 -10.60 -9.44 -19.26
N ILE A 227 -10.81 -8.98 -18.03
CA ILE A 227 -10.31 -7.69 -17.55
C ILE A 227 -8.97 -7.88 -16.84
N ASP A 228 -7.90 -7.62 -17.57
CA ASP A 228 -6.55 -7.55 -17.02
C ASP A 228 -6.35 -6.20 -16.31
N LEU A 229 -6.40 -6.20 -14.98
CA LEU A 229 -6.19 -5.01 -14.15
C LEU A 229 -4.85 -4.29 -14.44
N PHE A 230 -3.83 -5.00 -14.91
CA PHE A 230 -2.57 -4.37 -15.32
C PHE A 230 -2.71 -3.65 -16.66
N LYS A 231 -3.50 -4.17 -17.60
CA LYS A 231 -3.86 -3.42 -18.82
C LYS A 231 -4.67 -2.18 -18.46
N VAL A 232 -5.62 -2.29 -17.54
CA VAL A 232 -6.39 -1.12 -17.06
C VAL A 232 -5.45 -0.08 -16.44
N ALA A 233 -4.51 -0.49 -15.57
CA ALA A 233 -3.52 0.42 -15.00
C ALA A 233 -2.62 1.07 -16.07
N ASN A 234 -2.18 0.31 -17.08
CA ASN A 234 -1.43 0.83 -18.22
C ASN A 234 -2.25 1.89 -18.98
N VAL A 235 -3.48 1.57 -19.36
CA VAL A 235 -4.37 2.49 -20.09
C VAL A 235 -4.64 3.74 -19.27
N MET A 236 -5.01 3.60 -18.01
CA MET A 236 -5.30 4.71 -17.09
C MET A 236 -4.16 5.73 -17.02
N LEU A 237 -2.91 5.26 -16.96
CA LEU A 237 -1.74 6.10 -16.68
C LEU A 237 -1.03 6.57 -17.96
N LEU A 238 -1.36 6.00 -19.12
CA LEU A 238 -0.83 6.40 -20.43
C LEU A 238 -1.79 7.30 -21.22
N GLU A 239 -3.09 7.33 -20.89
CA GLU A 239 -4.10 8.16 -21.58
C GLU A 239 -4.08 9.65 -21.16
N GLU A 240 -3.22 10.10 -20.24
CA GLU A 240 -3.19 11.51 -19.81
C GLU A 240 -2.48 12.50 -20.75
N GLY A 241 -2.10 12.10 -21.98
CA GLY A 241 -1.31 12.97 -22.85
C GLY A 241 -1.48 12.82 -24.35
N VAL A 242 -2.64 12.38 -24.86
CA VAL A 242 -2.83 12.24 -26.32
C VAL A 242 -3.61 13.43 -26.89
N VAL A 243 -2.88 14.50 -27.17
CA VAL A 243 -3.14 15.34 -28.35
C VAL A 243 -1.79 15.50 -29.06
N ASP A 244 -1.73 14.92 -30.26
CA ASP A 244 -0.66 14.88 -31.27
C ASP A 244 0.51 13.87 -31.13
N ASP A 245 0.43 12.88 -32.03
CA ASP A 245 1.40 12.07 -32.77
C ASP A 245 2.69 11.48 -32.14
N GLU A 246 2.74 10.13 -32.23
CA GLU A 246 3.90 9.22 -32.37
C GLU A 246 4.88 8.90 -31.22
N ALA A 247 4.75 9.42 -30.00
CA ALA A 247 5.62 8.97 -28.89
C ALA A 247 4.82 8.38 -27.72
N SER A 248 5.16 7.15 -27.32
CA SER A 248 4.80 6.62 -26.00
C SER A 248 5.13 7.68 -24.92
N PRO A 249 4.25 7.92 -23.93
CA PRO A 249 4.50 8.92 -22.90
C PRO A 249 5.88 8.76 -22.28
N GLY A 250 6.64 9.87 -22.21
CA GLY A 250 7.97 9.86 -21.59
C GLY A 250 7.89 9.41 -20.13
N ALA A 251 8.99 8.86 -19.61
CA ALA A 251 9.05 8.37 -18.23
C ALA A 251 8.59 9.42 -17.20
N HIS A 252 8.92 10.70 -17.44
CA HIS A 252 8.47 11.82 -16.61
C HIS A 252 6.93 11.86 -16.47
N THR A 253 6.20 11.95 -17.58
CA THR A 253 4.73 12.01 -17.59
C THR A 253 4.10 10.79 -16.90
N VAL A 254 4.64 9.59 -17.14
CA VAL A 254 4.14 8.37 -16.51
C VAL A 254 4.30 8.42 -14.99
N PHE A 255 5.47 8.81 -14.49
CA PHE A 255 5.70 8.90 -13.05
C PHE A 255 5.01 10.11 -12.41
N GLU A 256 4.76 11.18 -13.15
CA GLU A 256 3.95 12.30 -12.69
C GLU A 256 2.51 11.86 -12.42
N THR A 257 1.88 11.19 -13.39
CA THR A 257 0.52 10.66 -13.25
C THR A 257 0.45 9.60 -12.15
N LEU A 258 1.44 8.72 -12.05
CA LEU A 258 1.50 7.71 -11.00
C LEU A 258 1.67 8.34 -9.60
N ALA A 259 2.55 9.34 -9.45
CA ALA A 259 2.74 10.05 -8.18
C ALA A 259 1.43 10.72 -7.74
N ARG A 260 0.76 11.42 -8.67
CA ARG A 260 -0.53 12.05 -8.43
C ARG A 260 -1.59 11.03 -8.01
N THR A 261 -1.64 9.87 -8.66
CA THR A 261 -2.55 8.77 -8.34
C THR A 261 -2.29 8.23 -6.93
N TRP A 262 -1.03 7.99 -6.56
CA TRP A 262 -0.67 7.53 -5.22
C TRP A 262 -1.03 8.53 -4.13
N VAL A 263 -0.79 9.83 -4.34
CA VAL A 263 -1.18 10.87 -3.37
C VAL A 263 -2.70 10.94 -3.24
N ARG A 264 -3.45 10.82 -4.34
CA ARG A 264 -4.92 10.78 -4.30
C ARG A 264 -5.45 9.57 -3.53
N LEU A 265 -4.86 8.38 -3.71
CA LEU A 265 -5.23 7.20 -2.93
C LEU A 265 -4.93 7.37 -1.44
N LEU A 266 -3.82 8.02 -1.10
CA LEU A 266 -3.47 8.38 0.27
C LEU A 266 -4.47 9.37 0.86
N ALA A 267 -4.84 10.42 0.12
CA ALA A 267 -5.82 11.42 0.52
C ALA A 267 -7.22 10.81 0.69
N TYR A 268 -7.63 9.94 -0.24
CA TYR A 268 -8.89 9.18 -0.13
C TYR A 268 -8.91 8.33 1.13
N ALA A 269 -7.87 7.52 1.37
CA ALA A 269 -7.78 6.69 2.57
C ALA A 269 -7.81 7.55 3.85
N ALA A 270 -7.10 8.69 3.85
CA ALA A 270 -7.12 9.64 4.96
C ALA A 270 -8.51 10.25 5.19
N GLY A 271 -9.24 10.60 4.13
CA GLY A 271 -10.59 11.15 4.22
C GLY A 271 -11.64 10.15 4.71
N LYS A 272 -11.56 8.89 4.26
CA LYS A 272 -12.49 7.81 4.64
C LYS A 272 -12.16 7.13 5.98
N SER A 273 -11.00 7.42 6.56
CA SER A 273 -10.59 6.91 7.86
C SER A 273 -11.46 7.48 8.99
N SER A 274 -11.69 6.69 10.04
CA SER A 274 -12.38 7.18 11.23
C SER A 274 -11.54 8.24 11.96
N THR A 275 -12.19 9.34 12.36
CA THR A 275 -11.57 10.39 13.19
C THR A 275 -11.02 9.83 14.50
N TYR A 276 -11.66 8.78 15.05
CA TYR A 276 -11.18 8.06 16.22
C TYR A 276 -9.84 7.37 15.97
N ASP A 277 -9.67 6.72 14.82
CA ASP A 277 -8.40 6.05 14.49
C ASP A 277 -7.27 7.06 14.29
N HIS A 278 -7.56 8.21 13.67
CA HIS A 278 -6.59 9.30 13.59
C HIS A 278 -6.18 9.83 14.97
N ALA A 279 -7.14 10.07 15.88
CA ALA A 279 -6.86 10.52 17.23
C ALA A 279 -6.03 9.49 18.03
N ARG A 280 -6.39 8.20 17.92
CA ARG A 280 -5.65 7.10 18.56
C ARG A 280 -4.21 6.97 18.05
N ARG A 281 -3.95 7.30 16.79
CA ARG A 281 -2.59 7.31 16.23
C ARG A 281 -1.81 8.53 16.68
N LEU A 282 -2.47 9.70 16.74
CA LEU A 282 -1.84 10.93 17.20
C LEU A 282 -1.34 10.82 18.64
N SER A 283 -2.09 10.14 19.52
CA SER A 283 -1.65 9.86 20.90
C SER A 283 -0.43 8.93 21.02
N LYS A 284 -0.01 8.30 19.91
CA LYS A 284 1.17 7.43 19.82
C LYS A 284 2.29 8.02 18.93
N GLY A 285 2.30 9.34 18.76
CA GLY A 285 3.29 10.05 17.96
C GLY A 285 2.88 10.30 16.51
N GLY A 286 1.70 9.85 16.07
CA GLY A 286 1.17 10.15 14.73
C GLY A 286 1.77 9.32 13.58
N GLU A 287 1.18 9.46 12.40
CA GLU A 287 1.60 8.82 11.15
C GLU A 287 1.29 9.76 9.98
N LEU A 288 2.03 9.64 8.87
CA LEU A 288 1.79 10.39 7.63
C LEU A 288 0.30 10.48 7.24
N ILE A 289 -0.46 9.37 7.25
CA ILE A 289 -1.88 9.40 6.87
C ILE A 289 -2.73 10.31 7.77
N THR A 290 -2.40 10.38 9.07
CA THR A 290 -3.04 11.31 10.00
C THR A 290 -2.67 12.76 9.70
N PHE A 291 -1.42 13.04 9.33
CA PHE A 291 -1.02 14.40 8.94
C PHE A 291 -1.64 14.84 7.61
N VAL A 292 -1.79 13.92 6.66
CA VAL A 292 -2.53 14.17 5.41
C VAL A 292 -3.99 14.48 5.72
N TRP A 293 -4.65 13.71 6.59
CA TRP A 293 -6.02 13.99 7.03
C TRP A 293 -6.15 15.37 7.68
N LEU A 294 -5.27 15.71 8.64
CA LEU A 294 -5.28 17.04 9.28
C LEU A 294 -5.08 18.17 8.27
N PHE A 295 -4.18 17.99 7.31
CA PHE A 295 -3.95 18.96 6.25
C PHE A 295 -5.19 19.12 5.36
N MET A 296 -5.83 18.02 4.96
CA MET A 296 -7.07 18.05 4.20
C MET A 296 -8.19 18.78 4.95
N VAL A 297 -8.37 18.49 6.24
CA VAL A 297 -9.35 19.19 7.10
C VAL A 297 -9.07 20.69 7.13
N HIS A 298 -7.80 21.10 7.25
CA HIS A 298 -7.41 22.51 7.20
C HIS A 298 -7.73 23.17 5.85
N GLN A 299 -7.70 22.42 4.74
CA GLN A 299 -8.09 22.90 3.41
C GLN A 299 -9.59 22.81 3.13
N GLY A 300 -10.40 22.30 4.07
CA GLY A 300 -11.83 22.05 3.86
C GLY A 300 -12.13 20.86 2.92
N LEU A 301 -11.22 19.90 2.86
CA LEU A 301 -11.30 18.70 2.01
C LEU A 301 -11.58 17.44 2.84
N GLY A 302 -12.19 16.44 2.20
CA GLY A 302 -12.53 15.13 2.79
C GLY A 302 -13.94 15.09 3.39
N ASP A 303 -14.33 13.92 3.90
CA ASP A 303 -15.69 13.64 4.37
C ASP A 303 -16.16 14.54 5.55
N GLN A 304 -15.23 15.21 6.22
CA GLN A 304 -15.51 16.16 7.30
C GLN A 304 -15.55 17.63 6.82
N GLY A 305 -15.21 17.88 5.54
CA GLY A 305 -15.20 19.19 4.92
C GLY A 305 -16.34 19.36 3.90
N PRO A 306 -16.52 20.57 3.34
CA PRO A 306 -17.50 20.83 2.28
C PRO A 306 -17.23 20.08 0.97
N HIS A 307 -16.00 19.60 0.77
CA HIS A 307 -15.58 18.95 -0.48
C HIS A 307 -15.10 17.52 -0.21
N GLU A 308 -15.99 16.56 -0.47
CA GLU A 308 -15.68 15.14 -0.36
C GLU A 308 -14.61 14.72 -1.39
N VAL A 309 -13.79 13.73 -1.02
CA VAL A 309 -12.79 13.14 -1.91
C VAL A 309 -13.23 11.73 -2.26
N ASP A 310 -13.73 11.56 -3.48
CA ASP A 310 -14.14 10.27 -4.03
C ASP A 310 -13.23 9.88 -5.21
N LEU A 311 -12.91 8.58 -5.34
CA LEU A 311 -12.08 8.09 -6.44
C LEU A 311 -12.87 7.99 -7.75
N VAL A 312 -14.19 7.83 -7.72
CA VAL A 312 -15.05 7.62 -8.89
C VAL A 312 -16.24 8.58 -8.81
N PRO A 313 -16.74 9.14 -9.93
CA PRO A 313 -17.94 9.97 -9.89
C PRO A 313 -19.13 9.21 -9.29
N ARG A 314 -19.89 9.87 -8.42
CA ARG A 314 -21.19 9.33 -7.98
C ARG A 314 -22.13 9.26 -9.17
N VAL A 315 -22.75 8.10 -9.36
CA VAL A 315 -23.89 7.98 -10.28
C VAL A 315 -25.04 8.74 -9.63
N SER A 316 -25.47 9.85 -10.22
CA SER A 316 -26.63 10.60 -9.75
C SER A 316 -27.87 9.68 -9.76
N GLU A 317 -28.51 9.53 -8.59
CA GLU A 317 -29.69 8.66 -8.37
C GLU A 317 -30.87 8.98 -9.33
N GLU A 318 -30.87 10.15 -9.97
CA GLU A 318 -31.87 10.55 -10.98
C GLU A 318 -31.89 9.63 -12.22
N GLY A 319 -30.81 8.90 -12.51
CA GLY A 319 -30.72 7.99 -13.66
C GLY A 319 -31.31 6.59 -13.44
N GLN A 320 -31.62 6.20 -12.20
CA GLN A 320 -32.23 4.90 -11.87
C GLN A 320 -33.76 4.94 -11.99
N SER A 321 -34.40 6.08 -11.72
CA SER A 321 -35.86 6.22 -11.85
C SER A 321 -36.38 6.12 -13.30
N LEU A 322 -35.53 6.25 -14.31
CA LEU A 322 -35.91 6.19 -15.73
C LEU A 322 -35.70 4.81 -16.38
N ARG A 323 -35.08 3.86 -15.67
CA ARG A 323 -34.99 2.46 -16.13
C ARG A 323 -36.08 1.56 -15.56
N ASP A 324 -36.75 2.01 -14.51
CA ASP A 324 -37.84 1.29 -13.85
C ASP A 324 -39.24 1.80 -14.27
N ARG A 325 -39.35 2.45 -15.44
CA ARG A 325 -40.63 2.81 -16.08
C ARG A 325 -40.76 2.28 -17.49
#